data_AF-A0A2C9K3Y6-F1
#
_entry.id   AF-A0A2C9K3Y6-F1
#
_cell.length_a   1.000
_cell.length_b   1.000
_cell.length_c   1.000
_cell.angle_alpha   90.00
_cell.angle_beta   90.00
_cell.angle_gamma   90.00
#
_symmetry.space_group_name_H-M   'P 1'
#
loop_
_entity.id
_entity.type
_entity.pdbx_description
1 polymer ?
#
loop_
_entity_poly.entity_id
_entity_poly.type
_entity_poly.pdbx_seq_one_letter_code
_entity_poly.pdbx_strand_id
1 'polypeptide(L)'
;HPSRVEKMVFVRYTPPPSSVEDSADYDAWLERINYLCDDLHWLLQLPHDKFWCQVIFDESLHKALDSFLKYCPRYYDSVIDLPEAGQHSQQELCRLVYLTYLRMATHKESKEHFITPEVFGDIIYENFLFDIPKILDICSLFGKGNGPLLTKMISNIFTQQPKYTDDLRETVSTMLH
;
A
#
# COMPACT_ATOMS: atom_id res chain seq x y z
N HIS A 1 9.25 -1.53 -18.72
CA HIS A 1 10.61 -2.08 -18.91
C HIS A 1 11.46 -1.62 -17.73
N PRO A 2 12.30 -2.48 -17.12
CA PRO A 2 13.09 -2.14 -15.92
C PRO A 2 13.95 -0.88 -16.09
N SER A 3 14.43 -0.59 -17.30
CA SER A 3 15.21 0.64 -17.59
C SER A 3 14.42 1.95 -17.49
N ARG A 4 13.10 1.89 -17.32
CA ARG A 4 12.21 3.05 -17.19
C ARG A 4 11.85 3.37 -15.73
N VAL A 5 12.33 2.55 -14.80
CA VAL A 5 12.20 2.77 -13.36
C VAL A 5 13.09 3.94 -12.99
N GLU A 6 12.54 4.91 -12.27
CA GLU A 6 13.30 6.05 -11.79
C GLU A 6 14.12 5.60 -10.58
N LYS A 7 15.33 6.15 -10.42
CA LYS A 7 16.27 5.75 -9.35
C LYS A 7 15.84 6.38 -8.01
N MET A 8 14.75 5.89 -7.46
CA MET A 8 14.24 6.22 -6.13
C MET A 8 14.52 5.06 -5.17
N VAL A 9 14.65 5.35 -3.87
CA VAL A 9 14.79 4.32 -2.83
C VAL A 9 13.79 4.62 -1.73
N PHE A 10 12.70 3.87 -1.71
CA PHE A 10 11.67 4.01 -0.69
C PHE A 10 12.16 3.46 0.64
N VAL A 11 12.09 4.27 1.69
CA VAL A 11 12.40 3.83 3.04
C VAL A 11 11.31 2.91 3.57
N ARG A 12 11.68 1.87 4.33
CA ARG A 12 10.70 1.00 5.00
C ARG A 12 9.94 1.75 6.07
N TYR A 13 8.64 1.53 6.22
CA TYR A 13 7.87 2.05 7.34
C TYR A 13 8.33 1.44 8.67
N THR A 14 8.27 2.24 9.73
CA THR A 14 8.43 1.82 11.12
C THR A 14 7.28 2.42 11.94
N PRO A 15 6.74 1.68 12.92
CA PRO A 15 5.69 2.21 13.79
C PRO A 15 6.22 3.37 14.63
N PRO A 16 5.34 4.26 15.11
CA PRO A 16 5.73 5.30 16.06
C PRO A 16 6.41 4.72 17.31
N PRO A 17 7.34 5.46 17.93
CA PRO A 17 8.01 5.02 19.16
C PRO A 17 6.98 4.84 20.29
N SER A 18 7.29 3.94 21.23
CA SER A 18 6.41 3.64 22.37
C SER A 18 6.30 4.79 23.37
N SER A 19 7.25 5.73 23.34
CA SER A 19 7.22 6.98 24.10
C SER A 19 7.63 8.14 23.20
N VAL A 20 6.86 9.22 23.25
CA VAL A 20 7.14 10.50 22.57
C VAL A 20 8.03 11.42 23.41
N GLU A 21 8.40 11.00 24.63
CA GLU A 21 9.33 11.74 25.49
C GLU A 21 10.79 11.62 25.02
N ASP A 22 11.10 10.57 24.26
CA ASP A 22 12.39 10.46 23.56
C ASP A 22 12.35 11.27 22.27
N SER A 23 12.79 12.54 22.37
CA SER A 23 12.81 13.46 21.24
C SER A 23 13.61 12.91 20.06
N ALA A 24 14.71 12.19 20.29
CA ALA A 24 15.56 11.74 19.20
C ALA A 24 14.90 10.62 18.38
N ASP A 25 14.30 9.64 19.06
CA ASP A 25 13.57 8.56 18.39
C ASP A 25 12.31 9.07 17.69
N TYR A 26 11.60 10.03 18.31
CA TYR A 26 10.46 10.68 17.68
C TYR A 26 10.84 11.49 16.44
N ASP A 27 11.89 12.31 16.52
CA ASP A 27 12.35 13.14 15.40
C ASP A 27 12.80 12.27 14.22
N ALA A 28 13.55 11.19 14.49
CA ALA A 28 13.97 10.23 13.47
C ALA A 28 12.78 9.49 12.83
N TRP A 29 11.78 9.11 13.63
CA TRP A 29 10.54 8.53 13.11
C TRP A 29 9.78 9.52 12.23
N LEU A 30 9.61 10.76 12.69
CA LEU A 30 8.86 11.79 11.96
C LEU A 30 9.53 12.12 10.62
N GLU A 31 10.85 12.29 10.63
CA GLU A 31 11.64 12.51 9.40
C GLU A 31 11.43 11.37 8.41
N ARG A 32 11.47 10.12 8.89
CA ARG A 32 11.26 8.93 8.06
C ARG A 32 9.86 8.86 7.45
N ILE A 33 8.82 9.19 8.21
CA ILE A 33 7.44 9.25 7.70
C ILE A 33 7.31 10.33 6.63
N ASN A 34 7.92 11.51 6.84
CA ASN A 34 7.90 12.60 5.88
C ASN A 34 8.59 12.23 4.56
N TYR A 35 9.77 11.58 4.60
CA TYR A 35 10.40 11.07 3.38
C TYR A 35 9.50 10.10 2.63
N LEU A 36 8.84 9.19 3.35
CA LEU A 36 7.93 8.24 2.72
C LEU A 36 6.69 8.92 2.13
N CYS A 37 6.17 9.97 2.77
CA CYS A 37 5.11 10.80 2.23
C CYS A 37 5.53 11.51 0.95
N ASP A 38 6.72 12.11 0.91
CA ASP A 38 7.24 12.81 -0.26
C ASP A 38 7.45 11.84 -1.44
N ASP A 39 8.01 10.66 -1.17
CA ASP A 39 8.25 9.62 -2.16
C ASP A 39 6.92 9.08 -2.74
N LEU A 40 5.90 8.86 -1.89
CA LEU A 40 4.59 8.41 -2.37
C LEU A 40 3.79 9.51 -3.09
N HIS A 41 3.96 10.77 -2.71
CA HIS A 41 3.44 11.90 -3.49
C HIS A 41 4.01 11.90 -4.89
N TRP A 42 5.34 11.80 -5.00
CA TRP A 42 6.02 11.70 -6.27
C TRP A 42 5.50 10.51 -7.10
N LEU A 43 5.40 9.32 -6.48
CA LEU A 43 4.90 8.11 -7.14
C LEU A 43 3.49 8.31 -7.71
N LEU A 44 2.58 8.88 -6.92
CA LEU A 44 1.20 9.13 -7.32
C LEU A 44 1.06 10.19 -8.42
N GLN A 45 2.04 11.08 -8.56
CA GLN A 45 2.09 12.07 -9.64
C GLN A 45 2.65 11.51 -10.95
N LEU A 46 3.24 10.31 -10.95
CA LEU A 46 3.76 9.72 -12.19
C LEU A 46 2.65 9.47 -13.23
N PRO A 47 2.94 9.69 -14.53
CA PRO A 47 2.10 9.21 -15.62
C PRO A 47 1.83 7.70 -15.52
N HIS A 48 0.68 7.25 -16.04
CA HIS A 48 0.22 5.85 -15.93
C HIS A 48 1.31 4.81 -16.25
N ASP A 49 1.98 4.96 -17.39
CA ASP A 49 3.02 4.03 -17.83
C ASP A 49 4.28 4.05 -16.96
N LYS A 50 4.67 5.21 -16.44
CA LYS A 50 5.78 5.35 -15.48
C LYS A 50 5.42 4.79 -14.11
N PHE A 51 4.22 5.06 -13.62
CA PHE A 51 3.69 4.49 -12.39
C PHE A 51 3.74 2.96 -12.44
N TRP A 52 3.20 2.37 -13.51
CA TRP A 52 3.21 0.91 -13.69
C TRP A 52 4.63 0.34 -13.82
N CYS A 53 5.56 1.06 -14.46
CA CYS A 53 6.97 0.64 -14.42
C CYS A 53 7.52 0.65 -12.99
N GLN A 54 7.26 1.69 -12.20
CA GLN A 54 7.77 1.78 -10.84
C GLN A 54 7.19 0.66 -9.96
N VAL A 55 5.87 0.48 -9.92
CA VAL A 55 5.23 -0.51 -9.05
C VAL A 55 5.55 -1.95 -9.44
N ILE A 56 5.90 -2.25 -10.70
CA ILE A 56 6.23 -3.61 -11.11
C ILE A 56 7.69 -3.95 -10.74
N PHE A 57 8.61 -3.00 -10.88
CA PHE A 57 10.05 -3.30 -10.91
C PHE A 57 10.84 -2.72 -9.72
N ASP A 58 10.27 -1.84 -8.90
CA ASP A 58 10.95 -1.27 -7.74
C ASP A 58 10.71 -2.08 -6.45
N GLU A 59 11.68 -2.91 -6.10
CA GLU A 59 11.63 -3.69 -4.85
C GLU A 59 11.62 -2.83 -3.58
N SER A 60 12.20 -1.63 -3.60
CA SER A 60 12.21 -0.76 -2.42
C SER A 60 10.81 -0.26 -2.10
N LEU A 61 10.02 0.05 -3.14
CA LEU A 61 8.61 0.39 -3.01
C LEU A 61 7.80 -0.78 -2.42
N HIS A 62 8.01 -2.01 -2.91
CA HIS A 62 7.35 -3.20 -2.34
C HIS A 62 7.67 -3.35 -0.86
N LYS A 63 8.95 -3.28 -0.50
CA LYS A 63 9.41 -3.38 0.90
C LYS A 63 8.80 -2.28 1.77
N ALA A 64 8.63 -1.06 1.23
CA ALA A 64 8.01 0.04 1.95
C ALA A 64 6.52 -0.19 2.20
N LEU A 65 5.75 -0.54 1.17
CA LEU A 65 4.32 -0.84 1.27
C LEU A 65 4.06 -2.06 2.19
N ASP A 66 4.84 -3.13 2.05
CA ASP A 66 4.73 -4.34 2.88
C ASP A 66 5.02 -4.03 4.35
N SER A 67 6.08 -3.26 4.62
CA SER A 67 6.39 -2.84 5.98
C SER A 67 5.29 -1.94 6.57
N PHE A 68 4.65 -1.10 5.75
CA PHE A 68 3.53 -0.28 6.20
C PHE A 68 2.33 -1.16 6.58
N LEU A 69 1.90 -2.05 5.67
CA LEU A 69 0.77 -2.95 5.95
C LEU A 69 1.04 -3.80 7.20
N LYS A 70 2.27 -4.30 7.35
CA LYS A 70 2.63 -5.14 8.48
C LYS A 70 2.63 -4.37 9.81
N TYR A 71 3.27 -3.21 9.87
CA TYR A 71 3.58 -2.55 11.15
C TYR A 71 2.68 -1.34 11.48
N CYS A 72 1.87 -0.84 10.56
CA CYS A 72 0.97 0.28 10.85
C CYS A 72 -0.02 -0.12 11.97
N PRO A 73 -0.16 0.68 13.04
CA PRO A 73 -1.16 0.41 14.07
C PRO A 73 -2.57 0.34 13.47
N ARG A 74 -3.34 -0.67 13.87
CA ARG A 74 -4.77 -0.81 13.51
C ARG A 74 -5.63 0.01 14.47
N TYR A 75 -6.87 0.25 14.09
CA TYR A 75 -7.81 1.08 14.87
C TYR A 75 -8.13 0.51 16.27
N TYR A 76 -7.87 -0.76 16.51
CA TYR A 76 -8.10 -1.46 17.78
C TYR A 76 -6.82 -1.61 18.62
N ASP A 77 -5.66 -1.21 18.09
CA ASP A 77 -4.41 -1.21 18.83
C ASP A 77 -4.38 -0.05 19.83
N SER A 78 -3.49 -0.13 20.81
CA SER A 78 -3.29 0.95 21.79
C SER A 78 -2.93 2.26 21.09
N VAL A 79 -3.65 3.32 21.45
CA VAL A 79 -3.42 4.66 20.88
C VAL A 79 -2.15 5.24 21.50
N ILE A 80 -1.15 5.51 20.66
CA ILE A 80 0.00 6.33 21.02
C ILE A 80 -0.40 7.79 20.81
N ASP A 81 -0.32 8.59 21.87
CA ASP A 81 -0.63 10.02 21.80
C ASP A 81 0.53 10.76 21.12
N LEU A 82 0.44 10.87 19.80
CA LEU A 82 1.45 11.56 18.98
C LEU A 82 1.24 13.08 19.05
N PRO A 83 2.30 13.90 19.03
CA PRO A 83 2.16 15.33 18.74
C PRO A 83 1.45 15.58 17.41
N GLU A 84 0.85 16.76 17.26
CA GLU A 84 0.03 17.14 16.09
C GLU A 84 0.74 16.88 14.75
N ALA A 85 2.03 17.25 14.64
CA ALA A 85 2.83 17.01 13.45
C ALA A 85 2.96 15.52 13.10
N GLY A 86 3.12 14.67 14.13
CA GLY A 86 3.18 13.21 13.98
C GLY A 86 1.84 12.62 13.57
N GLN A 87 0.74 13.08 14.18
CA GLN A 87 -0.61 12.67 13.79
C GLN A 87 -0.90 13.02 12.33
N HIS A 88 -0.61 14.25 11.92
CA HIS A 88 -0.81 14.71 10.54
C HIS A 88 0.01 13.88 9.55
N SER A 89 1.29 13.69 9.81
CA SER A 89 2.19 12.92 8.92
C SER A 89 1.78 11.45 8.82
N GLN A 90 1.34 10.83 9.92
CA GLN A 90 0.82 9.46 9.92
C GLN A 90 -0.50 9.36 9.15
N GLN A 91 -1.43 10.30 9.32
CA GLN A 91 -2.69 10.31 8.56
C GLN A 91 -2.45 10.50 7.07
N GLU A 92 -1.52 11.37 6.72
CA GLU A 92 -1.16 11.63 5.33
C GLU A 92 -0.52 10.39 4.69
N LEU A 93 0.40 9.72 5.41
CA LEU A 93 0.98 8.47 4.93
C LEU A 93 -0.09 7.40 4.71
N CYS A 94 -1.02 7.22 5.65
CA CYS A 94 -2.15 6.30 5.50
C CYS A 94 -2.95 6.60 4.22
N ARG A 95 -3.23 7.89 3.95
CA ARG A 95 -3.96 8.33 2.75
C ARG A 95 -3.19 7.99 1.48
N LEU A 96 -1.89 8.27 1.44
CA LEU A 96 -1.03 8.03 0.27
C LEU A 96 -0.86 6.54 -0.03
N VAL A 97 -0.67 5.71 1.00
CA VAL A 97 -0.60 4.25 0.84
C VAL A 97 -1.92 3.71 0.30
N TYR A 98 -3.05 4.15 0.85
CA TYR A 98 -4.37 3.76 0.34
C TYR A 98 -4.56 4.13 -1.13
N LEU A 99 -4.21 5.37 -1.52
CA LEU A 99 -4.32 5.82 -2.89
C LEU A 99 -3.38 5.06 -3.84
N THR A 100 -2.21 4.66 -3.35
CA THR A 100 -1.26 3.83 -4.11
C THR A 100 -1.87 2.46 -4.42
N TYR A 101 -2.42 1.78 -3.42
CA TYR A 101 -3.13 0.51 -3.63
C TYR A 101 -4.38 0.68 -4.49
N LEU A 102 -5.13 1.77 -4.33
CA LEU A 102 -6.29 2.07 -5.17
C LEU A 102 -5.91 2.19 -6.64
N ARG A 103 -4.81 2.88 -6.93
CA ARG A 103 -4.29 3.02 -8.30
C ARG A 103 -3.81 1.68 -8.85
N MET A 104 -3.06 0.90 -8.07
CA MET A 104 -2.65 -0.47 -8.43
C MET A 104 -3.83 -1.42 -8.65
N ALA A 105 -4.96 -1.17 -8.00
CA ALA A 105 -6.19 -1.95 -8.16
C ALA A 105 -7.10 -1.43 -9.29
N THR A 106 -6.67 -0.41 -10.06
CA THR A 106 -7.49 0.22 -11.11
C THR A 106 -6.90 -0.05 -12.49
N HIS A 107 -7.42 -1.07 -13.19
CA HIS A 107 -6.95 -1.43 -14.54
C HIS A 107 -7.24 -0.37 -15.62
N LYS A 108 -8.14 0.58 -15.35
CA LYS A 108 -8.56 1.63 -16.28
C LYS A 108 -8.62 2.99 -15.59
N GLU A 109 -7.52 3.73 -15.61
CA GLU A 109 -7.44 5.09 -15.06
C GLU A 109 -8.19 6.11 -15.94
N SER A 110 -8.18 5.92 -17.27
CA SER A 110 -8.93 6.75 -18.22
C SER A 110 -9.23 6.01 -19.53
N LYS A 111 -9.75 6.72 -20.55
CA LYS A 111 -9.96 6.13 -21.89
C LYS A 111 -8.66 5.79 -22.61
N GLU A 112 -7.61 6.57 -22.38
CA GLU A 112 -6.30 6.47 -23.04
C GLU A 112 -5.28 5.72 -22.18
N HIS A 113 -5.51 5.66 -20.87
CA HIS A 113 -4.62 5.05 -19.89
C HIS A 113 -5.31 3.87 -19.21
N PHE A 114 -5.08 2.68 -19.74
CA PHE A 114 -5.61 1.44 -19.21
C PHE A 114 -4.70 0.26 -19.56
N ILE A 115 -4.82 -0.80 -18.79
CA ILE A 115 -4.27 -2.12 -19.06
C ILE A 115 -5.46 -3.03 -19.35
N THR A 116 -5.33 -3.93 -20.33
CA THR A 116 -6.40 -4.89 -20.61
C THR A 116 -6.64 -5.77 -19.39
N PRO A 117 -7.91 -6.14 -19.08
CA PRO A 117 -8.28 -6.96 -17.94
C PRO A 117 -7.36 -8.16 -17.66
N GLU A 118 -7.09 -8.98 -18.68
CA GLU A 118 -6.25 -10.18 -18.59
C GLU A 118 -4.80 -9.83 -18.19
N VAL A 119 -4.17 -8.91 -18.92
CA VAL A 119 -2.79 -8.48 -18.63
C VAL A 119 -2.69 -7.81 -17.27
N PHE A 120 -3.70 -7.05 -16.87
CA PHE A 120 -3.76 -6.45 -15.54
C PHE A 120 -3.81 -7.53 -14.45
N GLY A 121 -4.66 -8.54 -14.62
CA GLY A 121 -4.78 -9.68 -13.72
C GLY A 121 -3.46 -10.44 -13.54
N ASP A 122 -2.73 -10.65 -14.63
CA ASP A 122 -1.40 -11.28 -14.59
C ASP A 122 -0.37 -10.37 -13.91
N ILE A 123 -0.37 -9.07 -14.20
CA ILE A 123 0.57 -8.12 -13.59
C ILE A 123 0.42 -8.12 -12.06
N ILE A 124 -0.81 -8.01 -11.56
CA ILE A 124 -1.02 -7.89 -10.11
C ILE A 124 -0.67 -9.18 -9.35
N TYR A 125 -0.86 -10.34 -10.00
CA TYR A 125 -0.62 -11.66 -9.43
C TYR A 125 0.84 -12.06 -9.50
N GLU A 126 1.41 -12.09 -10.71
CA GLU A 126 2.74 -12.66 -10.96
C GLU A 126 3.87 -11.77 -10.41
N ASN A 127 3.59 -10.48 -10.16
CA ASN A 127 4.55 -9.55 -9.53
C ASN A 127 4.28 -9.33 -8.03
N PHE A 128 3.42 -10.14 -7.40
CA PHE A 128 3.09 -10.07 -5.97
C PHE A 128 2.64 -8.68 -5.49
N LEU A 129 2.01 -7.90 -6.37
CA LEU A 129 1.48 -6.57 -6.04
C LEU A 129 0.32 -6.68 -5.06
N PHE A 130 -0.43 -7.77 -5.15
CA PHE A 130 -1.37 -8.22 -4.14
C PHE A 130 -1.18 -9.71 -3.85
N ASP A 131 -1.38 -10.06 -2.59
CA ASP A 131 -1.56 -11.42 -2.08
C ASP A 131 -2.67 -11.39 -1.02
N ILE A 132 -3.14 -12.56 -0.57
CA ILE A 132 -4.24 -12.63 0.40
C ILE A 132 -3.89 -11.92 1.72
N PRO A 133 -2.69 -12.11 2.33
CA PRO A 133 -2.29 -11.34 3.51
C PRO A 133 -2.39 -9.82 3.31
N LYS A 134 -1.86 -9.27 2.21
CA LYS A 134 -1.93 -7.85 1.86
C LYS A 134 -3.38 -7.37 1.76
N ILE A 135 -4.25 -8.14 1.09
CA ILE A 135 -5.67 -7.80 0.94
C ILE A 135 -6.37 -7.75 2.31
N LEU A 136 -6.07 -8.69 3.21
CA LEU A 136 -6.62 -8.71 4.57
C LEU A 136 -6.11 -7.51 5.40
N ASP A 137 -4.82 -7.19 5.30
CA ASP A 137 -4.22 -6.04 5.98
C ASP A 137 -4.83 -4.72 5.50
N ILE A 138 -4.96 -4.53 4.18
CA ILE A 138 -5.65 -3.38 3.57
C ILE A 138 -7.08 -3.26 4.11
N CYS A 139 -7.82 -4.38 4.18
CA CYS A 139 -9.17 -4.39 4.76
C CYS A 139 -9.18 -3.98 6.24
N SER A 140 -8.23 -4.47 7.03
CA SER A 140 -8.13 -4.14 8.45
C SER A 140 -7.80 -2.67 8.70
N LEU A 141 -6.94 -2.08 7.88
CA LEU A 141 -6.47 -0.70 8.02
C LEU A 141 -7.48 0.31 7.48
N PHE A 142 -8.08 0.04 6.32
CA PHE A 142 -8.88 1.01 5.58
C PHE A 142 -10.38 0.70 5.53
N GLY A 143 -10.82 -0.43 6.06
CA GLY A 143 -12.23 -0.84 6.04
C GLY A 143 -13.16 0.06 6.87
N LYS A 144 -12.65 0.61 7.98
CA LYS A 144 -13.40 1.55 8.81
C LYS A 144 -13.43 2.93 8.15
N GLY A 145 -14.51 3.23 7.42
CA GLY A 145 -14.79 4.55 6.82
C GLY A 145 -14.76 4.60 5.30
N ASN A 146 -13.99 3.74 4.62
CA ASN A 146 -13.87 3.71 3.15
C ASN A 146 -14.56 2.50 2.50
N GLY A 147 -15.56 1.91 3.18
CA GLY A 147 -16.19 0.64 2.80
C GLY A 147 -16.60 0.51 1.33
N PRO A 148 -17.32 1.48 0.73
CA PRO A 148 -17.74 1.37 -0.67
C PRO A 148 -16.58 1.36 -1.67
N LEU A 149 -15.60 2.26 -1.52
CA LEU A 149 -14.47 2.37 -2.44
C LEU A 149 -13.51 1.19 -2.27
N LEU A 150 -13.25 0.79 -1.02
CA LEU A 150 -12.48 -0.40 -0.72
C LEU A 150 -13.15 -1.66 -1.30
N THR A 151 -14.47 -1.82 -1.13
CA THR A 151 -15.21 -2.95 -1.73
C THR A 151 -15.00 -2.98 -3.24
N LYS A 152 -15.16 -1.84 -3.93
CA LYS A 152 -14.92 -1.75 -5.37
C LYS A 152 -13.49 -2.13 -5.75
N MET A 153 -12.50 -1.68 -4.96
CA MET A 153 -11.09 -1.99 -5.14
C MET A 153 -10.84 -3.50 -5.07
N ILE A 154 -11.28 -4.15 -3.99
CA ILE A 154 -11.11 -5.59 -3.79
C ILE A 154 -11.91 -6.38 -4.82
N SER A 155 -13.15 -6.00 -5.12
CA SER A 155 -13.94 -6.63 -6.17
C SER A 155 -13.26 -6.57 -7.53
N ASN A 156 -12.61 -5.45 -7.89
CA ASN A 156 -11.87 -5.36 -9.15
C ASN A 156 -10.68 -6.33 -9.16
N ILE A 157 -9.92 -6.43 -8.06
CA ILE A 157 -8.80 -7.38 -7.95
C ILE A 157 -9.27 -8.82 -8.20
N PHE A 158 -10.30 -9.28 -7.47
CA PHE A 158 -10.83 -10.65 -7.62
C PHE A 158 -11.52 -10.89 -8.97
N THR A 159 -12.14 -9.87 -9.56
CA THR A 159 -12.79 -10.00 -10.88
C THR A 159 -11.76 -10.16 -11.99
N GLN A 160 -10.69 -9.35 -11.97
CA GLN A 160 -9.67 -9.41 -13.01
C GLN A 160 -8.66 -10.55 -12.81
N GLN A 161 -8.52 -11.05 -11.59
CA GLN A 161 -7.68 -12.20 -11.28
C GLN A 161 -8.41 -13.20 -10.38
N PRO A 162 -9.10 -14.20 -10.97
CA PRO A 162 -9.86 -15.19 -10.21
C PRO A 162 -9.02 -16.09 -9.31
N LYS A 163 -7.72 -16.28 -9.58
CA LYS A 163 -6.81 -17.12 -8.76
C LYS A 163 -6.79 -16.73 -7.28
N TYR A 164 -6.99 -15.45 -6.97
CA TYR A 164 -7.11 -14.99 -5.57
C TYR A 164 -8.28 -15.64 -4.82
N THR A 165 -9.31 -16.13 -5.50
CA THR A 165 -10.41 -16.89 -4.87
C THR A 165 -9.92 -18.24 -4.35
N ASP A 166 -9.04 -18.90 -5.11
CA ASP A 166 -8.44 -20.17 -4.73
C ASP A 166 -7.41 -19.94 -3.61
N ASP A 167 -6.54 -18.94 -3.75
CA ASP A 167 -5.58 -18.56 -2.71
C ASP A 167 -6.27 -18.22 -1.38
N LEU A 168 -7.43 -17.53 -1.43
CA LEU A 168 -8.21 -17.21 -0.24
C LEU A 168 -8.72 -18.50 0.43
N ARG A 169 -9.20 -19.46 -0.36
CA ARG A 169 -9.67 -20.75 0.16
C ARG A 169 -8.55 -21.52 0.85
N GLU A 170 -7.37 -21.55 0.24
CA GLU A 170 -6.19 -22.19 0.81
C GLU A 170 -5.73 -21.50 2.10
N THR A 171 -5.71 -20.17 2.11
CA THR A 171 -5.37 -19.37 3.29
C THR A 171 -6.33 -19.67 4.45
N VAL A 172 -7.63 -19.76 4.18
CA VAL A 172 -8.64 -20.11 5.20
C VAL A 172 -8.37 -21.51 5.77
N SER A 173 -8.00 -22.48 4.96
CA SER A 173 -7.62 -23.81 5.45
C SER A 173 -6.43 -23.74 6.40
N THR A 174 -5.41 -22.94 6.11
CA THR A 174 -4.25 -22.78 7.01
C THR A 174 -4.55 -22.10 8.34
N MET A 175 -5.54 -21.19 8.39
CA MET A 175 -5.93 -20.50 9.62
C MET A 175 -6.80 -21.34 10.56
N LEU A 176 -7.46 -22.37 10.03
CA LEU A 176 -8.33 -23.27 10.79
C LEU A 176 -7.59 -24.50 11.34
N HIS A 177 -6.29 -24.63 11.06
CA HIS A 177 -5.40 -25.68 11.55
C HIS A 177 -4.39 -25.11 12.55
#